data_AF-X1P4Q7-F1
#
_entry.id   AF-X1P4Q7-F1
#
_cell.length_a   1.000
_cell.length_b   1.000
_cell.length_c   1.000
_cell.angle_alpha   90.00
_cell.angle_beta   90.00
_cell.angle_gamma   90.00
#
_symmetry.space_group_name_H-M   'P 1'
#
loop_
_entity.id
_entity.type
_entity.pdbx_description
1 polymer ?
#
loop_
_entity_poly.entity_id
_entity_poly.type
_entity_poly.pdbx_seq_one_letter_code
_entity_poly.pdbx_strand_id
1 'polypeptide(L)'
;GLYYPEGLAKPKWLQFYSKQFNTVELNNSFYHLPTEKAFITWRESAPENFVYAVKVSRFITHIKKLRNIGSAVDNFLSRACLLQDKLGPLLYQLPPNMKRNDVVLESFLSSLPQEYRHVFEFR
;
A
#
# COMPACT_ATOMS: atom_id res chain seq x y z
N GLY A 1 -12.19 -19.17 -15.51
CA GLY A 1 -12.89 -18.23 -14.61
C GLY A 1 -13.39 -17.04 -15.41
N LEU A 2 -14.09 -16.08 -14.79
CA LEU A 2 -14.66 -14.91 -15.49
C LEU A 2 -13.62 -13.96 -16.09
N TYR A 3 -12.47 -13.79 -15.44
CA TYR A 3 -11.38 -12.92 -15.91
C TYR A 3 -10.06 -13.69 -16.10
N TYR A 4 -9.66 -14.50 -15.12
CA TYR A 4 -8.48 -15.35 -15.24
C TYR A 4 -8.82 -16.64 -16.01
N PRO A 5 -7.91 -17.10 -16.90
CA PRO A 5 -8.00 -18.40 -17.54
C PRO A 5 -8.24 -19.51 -16.53
N GLU A 6 -9.08 -20.47 -16.88
CA GLU A 6 -9.34 -21.63 -16.04
C GLU A 6 -8.05 -22.43 -15.81
N GLY A 7 -7.86 -22.93 -14.57
CA GLY A 7 -6.65 -23.65 -14.18
C GLY A 7 -5.37 -22.80 -14.05
N LEU A 8 -5.42 -21.48 -14.26
CA LEU A 8 -4.23 -20.63 -14.09
C LEU A 8 -3.77 -20.61 -12.63
N ALA A 9 -2.56 -21.10 -12.37
CA ALA A 9 -1.96 -21.11 -11.05
C ALA A 9 -1.83 -19.67 -10.47
N LYS A 10 -2.19 -19.50 -9.20
CA LYS A 10 -2.18 -18.19 -8.50
C LYS A 10 -0.88 -17.38 -8.66
N PRO A 11 0.33 -17.97 -8.61
CA PRO A 11 1.57 -17.21 -8.82
C PRO A 11 1.67 -16.54 -10.20
N LYS A 12 0.94 -17.04 -11.21
CA LYS A 12 0.92 -16.48 -12.57
C LYS A 12 -0.15 -15.38 -12.74
N TRP A 13 -0.97 -15.12 -11.73
CA TRP A 13 -2.07 -14.16 -11.86
C TRP A 13 -1.58 -12.74 -12.09
N LEU A 14 -0.55 -12.30 -11.35
CA LEU A 14 0.03 -10.96 -11.55
C LEU A 14 0.59 -10.80 -12.97
N GLN A 15 1.31 -11.81 -13.47
CA GLN A 15 1.84 -11.81 -14.83
C GLN A 15 0.74 -11.77 -15.90
N PHE A 16 -0.40 -12.42 -15.66
CA PHE A 16 -1.55 -12.33 -16.55
C PHE A 16 -2.22 -10.94 -16.47
N TYR A 17 -2.43 -10.46 -15.25
CA TYR A 17 -3.07 -9.18 -14.96
C TYR A 17 -2.31 -7.99 -15.57
N SER A 18 -0.98 -7.99 -15.42
CA SER A 18 -0.12 -6.90 -15.88
C SER A 18 -0.02 -6.77 -17.40
N LYS A 19 -0.58 -7.71 -18.18
CA LYS A 19 -0.72 -7.57 -19.63
C LYS A 19 -1.89 -6.67 -20.04
N GLN A 20 -2.83 -6.43 -19.14
CA GLN A 20 -4.05 -5.67 -19.41
C GLN A 20 -4.08 -4.35 -18.65
N PHE A 21 -3.44 -4.30 -17.47
CA PHE A 21 -3.44 -3.14 -16.60
C PHE A 21 -2.01 -2.78 -16.18
N ASN A 22 -1.75 -1.48 -16.06
CA ASN A 22 -0.43 -0.94 -15.70
C ASN A 22 -0.28 -0.66 -14.20
N THR A 23 -1.32 -0.94 -13.40
CA THR A 23 -1.31 -0.68 -11.96
C THR A 23 -2.26 -1.60 -11.21
N VAL A 24 -1.99 -1.81 -9.92
CA VAL A 24 -2.89 -2.48 -8.98
C VAL A 24 -2.73 -1.91 -7.57
N GLU A 25 -3.82 -1.89 -6.80
CA GLU A 25 -3.76 -1.60 -5.37
C GLU A 25 -3.44 -2.86 -4.55
N LEU A 26 -2.32 -2.84 -3.84
CA LEU A 26 -1.96 -3.86 -2.88
C LEU A 26 -2.76 -3.68 -1.58
N ASN A 27 -3.73 -4.56 -1.38
CA ASN A 27 -4.55 -4.60 -0.17
C ASN A 27 -3.99 -5.53 0.92
N ASN A 28 -3.05 -6.42 0.59
CA ASN A 28 -2.51 -7.37 1.57
C ASN A 28 -1.83 -6.66 2.76
N SER A 29 -1.12 -5.57 2.46
CA SER A 29 -0.43 -4.73 3.44
C SER A 29 -1.34 -4.05 4.46
N PHE A 30 -2.64 -3.97 4.17
CA PHE A 30 -3.64 -3.46 5.09
C PHE A 30 -3.82 -4.36 6.32
N TYR A 31 -3.80 -5.68 6.13
CA TYR A 31 -4.11 -6.65 7.21
C TYR A 31 -2.88 -7.05 8.03
N HIS A 32 -1.72 -7.12 7.39
CA HIS A 32 -0.44 -7.48 8.00
C HIS A 32 0.67 -6.86 7.18
N LEU A 33 1.82 -6.59 7.82
CA LEU A 33 3.00 -6.10 7.12
C LEU A 33 3.64 -7.25 6.32
N PRO A 34 3.65 -7.21 4.97
CA PRO A 34 4.28 -8.25 4.17
C PRO A 34 5.80 -8.26 4.38
N THR A 35 6.43 -9.40 4.13
CA THR A 35 7.89 -9.55 4.29
C THR A 35 8.66 -8.76 3.22
N GLU A 36 9.92 -8.44 3.49
CA GLU A 36 10.86 -7.87 2.51
C GLU A 36 10.85 -8.67 1.18
N LYS A 37 10.95 -9.99 1.30
CA LYS A 37 10.92 -10.91 0.16
C LYS A 37 9.66 -10.75 -0.68
N ALA A 38 8.50 -10.55 -0.06
CA ALA A 38 7.24 -10.35 -0.80
C ALA A 38 7.28 -9.09 -1.66
N PHE A 39 7.73 -7.95 -1.10
CA PHE A 39 7.85 -6.70 -1.87
C PHE A 39 8.86 -6.80 -3.00
N ILE A 40 10.02 -7.43 -2.75
CA ILE A 40 11.03 -7.68 -3.78
C ILE A 40 10.45 -8.56 -4.91
N THR A 41 9.76 -9.65 -4.56
CA THR A 41 9.12 -10.52 -5.55
C THR A 41 8.04 -9.79 -6.36
N TRP A 42 7.25 -8.91 -5.74
CA TRP A 42 6.27 -8.09 -6.47
C TRP A 42 6.92 -7.12 -7.45
N ARG A 43 8.01 -6.46 -7.05
CA ARG A 43 8.79 -5.59 -7.94
C ARG A 43 9.29 -6.36 -9.16
N GLU A 44 9.92 -7.51 -8.93
CA GLU A 44 10.53 -8.36 -9.96
C GLU A 44 9.51 -9.02 -10.90
N SER A 45 8.31 -9.33 -10.39
CA SER A 45 7.26 -9.99 -11.18
C SER A 45 6.46 -9.03 -12.08
N ALA A 46 6.49 -7.73 -11.78
CA ALA A 46 5.77 -6.74 -12.56
C ALA A 46 6.60 -6.30 -13.79
N PRO A 47 5.96 -5.97 -14.93
CA PRO A 47 6.65 -5.44 -16.09
C PRO A 47 7.20 -4.04 -15.83
N GLU A 48 8.04 -3.54 -16.74
CA GLU A 48 8.52 -2.16 -16.73
C GLU A 48 7.34 -1.18 -16.75
N ASN A 49 7.45 -0.05 -16.05
CA ASN A 49 6.40 0.98 -15.89
C ASN A 49 5.13 0.56 -15.12
N PHE A 50 5.08 -0.65 -14.56
CA PHE A 50 3.97 -1.05 -13.70
C PHE A 50 4.10 -0.40 -12.32
N VAL A 51 3.02 0.19 -11.82
CA VAL A 51 3.03 0.94 -10.55
C VAL A 51 2.07 0.30 -9.54
N TYR A 52 2.52 0.11 -8.30
CA TYR A 52 1.67 -0.35 -7.21
C TYR A 52 1.15 0.82 -6.37
N ALA A 53 -0.16 0.92 -6.20
CA ALA A 53 -0.73 1.69 -5.10
C ALA A 53 -0.70 0.82 -3.84
N VAL A 54 -0.10 1.28 -2.74
CA VAL A 54 0.08 0.44 -1.55
C VAL A 54 -0.84 0.93 -0.46
N LYS A 55 -1.78 0.08 -0.04
CA LYS A 55 -2.66 0.42 1.06
C LYS A 55 -1.94 0.28 2.39
N VAL A 56 -1.91 1.36 3.16
CA VAL A 56 -1.21 1.42 4.44
C VAL A 56 -1.91 0.56 5.48
N SER A 57 -1.13 -0.04 6.38
CA SER A 57 -1.63 -0.94 7.42
C SER A 57 -2.81 -0.35 8.20
N ARG A 58 -3.84 -1.17 8.42
CA ARG A 58 -4.98 -0.86 9.29
C ARG A 58 -4.55 -0.52 10.71
N PHE A 59 -3.38 -0.98 11.14
CA PHE A 59 -2.84 -0.62 12.43
C PHE A 59 -2.64 0.90 12.54
N ILE A 60 -2.14 1.53 11.48
CA ILE A 60 -1.90 2.98 11.42
C ILE A 60 -3.24 3.73 11.28
N THR A 61 -4.10 3.32 10.34
CA THR A 61 -5.32 4.08 10.00
C THR A 61 -6.53 3.77 10.87
N HIS A 62 -6.78 2.51 11.24
CA HIS A 62 -7.98 2.08 11.95
C HIS A 62 -7.78 1.92 13.45
N ILE A 63 -6.64 1.35 13.87
CA ILE A 63 -6.36 1.05 15.28
C ILE A 63 -5.79 2.30 15.97
N LYS A 64 -4.67 2.83 15.45
CA LYS A 64 -4.01 4.02 15.99
C LYS A 64 -4.68 5.32 15.55
N LYS A 65 -5.48 5.30 14.47
CA LYS A 65 -6.20 6.47 13.94
C LYS A 65 -5.27 7.67 13.78
N LEU A 66 -4.10 7.43 13.18
CA LEU A 66 -3.05 8.41 12.93
C LEU A 66 -2.34 8.98 14.18
N ARG A 67 -2.61 8.44 15.39
CA ARG A 67 -2.01 8.92 16.65
C ARG A 67 -0.93 7.98 17.17
N ASN A 68 0.10 8.54 17.81
CA ASN A 68 1.14 7.79 18.54
C ASN A 68 1.65 6.60 17.71
N ILE A 69 1.93 6.87 16.44
CA ILE A 69 2.29 5.88 15.44
C ILE A 69 3.74 5.39 15.58
N GLY A 70 4.56 6.00 16.46
CA GLY A 70 5.92 5.56 16.76
C GLY A 70 6.72 5.24 15.50
N SER A 71 7.43 4.12 15.50
CA SER A 71 8.14 3.58 14.33
C SER A 71 7.27 2.76 13.36
N ALA A 72 5.94 2.73 13.53
CA ALA A 72 5.07 1.89 12.70
C ALA A 72 5.02 2.36 11.24
N VAL A 73 5.05 3.69 11.02
CA VAL A 73 5.16 4.24 9.66
C VAL A 73 6.52 3.92 9.07
N ASP A 74 7.61 4.16 9.80
CA ASP A 74 8.97 3.87 9.33
C ASP A 74 9.16 2.39 8.97
N ASN A 75 8.64 1.48 9.80
CA ASN A 75 8.68 0.04 9.54
C ASN A 75 7.82 -0.34 8.33
N PHE A 76 6.71 0.36 8.09
CA PHE A 76 5.92 0.14 6.88
C PHE A 76 6.67 0.63 5.63
N LEU A 77 7.22 1.84 5.70
CA LEU A 77 7.95 2.48 4.61
C LEU A 77 9.22 1.71 4.25
N SER A 78 9.94 1.15 5.22
CA SER A 78 11.12 0.31 4.98
C SER A 78 10.82 -0.95 4.16
N ARG A 79 9.55 -1.39 4.14
CA ARG A 79 9.09 -2.48 3.28
C ARG A 79 8.58 -1.97 1.94
N ALA A 80 7.75 -0.93 1.96
CA ALA A 80 7.16 -0.38 0.75
C ALA A 80 8.21 0.19 -0.22
N CYS A 81 9.28 0.80 0.30
CA CYS A 81 10.37 1.38 -0.50
C CYS A 81 11.11 0.33 -1.36
N LEU A 82 11.01 -0.96 -1.03
CA LEU A 82 11.60 -2.05 -1.81
C LEU A 82 10.95 -2.23 -3.19
N LEU A 83 9.77 -1.63 -3.41
CA LEU A 83 9.16 -1.55 -4.74
C LEU A 83 9.87 -0.54 -5.66
N GLN A 84 10.69 0.35 -5.11
CA GLN A 84 11.53 1.30 -5.86
C GLN A 84 10.74 2.11 -6.89
N ASP A 85 11.13 2.06 -8.16
CA ASP A 85 10.50 2.72 -9.30
C ASP A 85 9.02 2.32 -9.49
N LYS A 86 8.62 1.18 -8.93
CA LYS A 86 7.24 0.67 -8.98
C LYS A 86 6.40 1.08 -7.77
N LEU A 87 6.98 1.81 -6.81
CA LEU A 87 6.24 2.37 -5.68
C LEU A 87 5.43 3.58 -6.14
N GLY A 88 4.12 3.40 -6.21
CA GLY A 88 3.17 4.49 -6.47
C GLY A 88 2.70 5.16 -5.17
N PRO A 89 1.41 5.54 -5.11
CA PRO A 89 0.88 6.21 -3.92
C PRO A 89 0.75 5.26 -2.73
N LEU A 90 0.98 5.81 -1.54
CA LEU A 90 0.66 5.21 -0.25
C LEU A 90 -0.73 5.66 0.16
N LEU A 91 -1.70 4.73 0.14
CA LEU A 91 -3.10 5.01 0.43
C LEU A 91 -3.40 4.85 1.92
N TYR A 92 -3.76 5.95 2.56
CA TYR A 92 -4.28 6.04 3.92
C TYR A 92 -5.81 6.13 3.89
N GLN A 93 -6.47 4.98 3.75
CA GLN A 93 -7.92 4.88 3.89
C GLN A 93 -8.31 4.90 5.37
N LEU A 94 -9.10 5.90 5.79
CA LEU A 94 -9.53 6.08 7.17
C LEU A 94 -10.86 5.34 7.44
N PRO A 95 -11.10 4.88 8.68
CA PRO A 95 -12.36 4.21 9.02
C PRO A 95 -13.52 5.21 9.03
N PRO A 96 -14.75 4.78 8.67
CA PRO A 96 -15.93 5.66 8.58
C PRO A 96 -16.38 6.25 9.93
N ASN A 97 -15.88 5.72 11.05
CA ASN A 97 -16.18 6.23 12.39
C ASN A 97 -15.14 7.22 12.92
N MET A 98 -14.14 7.58 12.12
CA MET A 98 -13.15 8.59 12.49
C MET A 98 -13.70 9.98 12.19
N LYS A 99 -14.08 10.71 13.24
CA LYS A 99 -14.49 12.12 13.12
C LYS A 99 -13.31 12.98 12.68
N ARG A 100 -13.61 14.04 11.90
CA ARG A 100 -12.65 15.08 11.52
C ARG A 100 -11.91 15.61 12.76
N ASN A 101 -10.58 15.62 12.68
CA ASN A 101 -9.71 16.17 13.70
C ASN A 101 -8.45 16.69 13.01
N ASP A 102 -8.43 18.00 12.77
CA ASP A 102 -7.40 18.63 11.95
C ASP A 102 -6.05 18.62 12.65
N VAL A 103 -6.02 18.75 13.98
CA VAL A 103 -4.78 18.69 14.79
C VAL A 103 -4.07 17.34 14.63
N VAL A 104 -4.84 16.25 14.66
CA VAL A 104 -4.28 14.89 14.48
C VAL A 104 -3.80 14.69 13.06
N LEU A 105 -4.56 15.15 12.07
CA LEU A 105 -4.17 15.03 10.67
C LEU A 105 -2.91 15.84 10.39
N GLU A 106 -2.83 17.09 10.83
CA GLU A 106 -1.68 17.98 10.66
C GLU A 106 -0.42 17.41 11.33
N SER A 107 -0.53 16.93 12.57
CA SER A 107 0.58 16.28 13.27
C SER A 107 1.06 15.03 12.52
N PHE A 108 0.14 14.22 11.99
CA PHE A 108 0.49 13.03 11.22
C PHE A 108 1.18 13.40 9.90
N LEU A 109 0.59 14.31 9.12
CA LEU A 109 1.14 14.78 7.85
C LEU A 109 2.54 15.37 8.02
N SER A 110 2.77 16.13 9.08
CA SER A 110 4.08 16.72 9.40
C SER A 110 5.16 15.68 9.73
N SER A 111 4.77 14.45 10.09
CA SER A 111 5.69 13.34 10.38
C SER A 111 6.03 12.49 9.15
N LEU A 112 5.32 12.67 8.04
CA LEU A 112 5.50 11.82 6.86
C LEU A 112 6.72 12.27 6.03
N PRO A 113 7.57 11.35 5.57
CA PRO A 113 8.67 11.69 4.66
C PRO A 113 8.14 12.21 3.33
N GLN A 114 8.70 13.31 2.83
CA GLN A 114 8.20 14.02 1.66
C GLN A 114 8.59 13.34 0.33
N GLU A 115 9.52 12.39 0.33
CA GLU A 115 9.91 11.66 -0.89
C GLU A 115 8.81 10.73 -1.44
N TYR A 116 7.79 10.40 -0.64
CA TYR A 116 6.71 9.49 -1.03
C TYR A 116 5.43 10.25 -1.38
N ARG A 117 4.64 9.68 -2.29
CA ARG A 117 3.30 10.19 -2.62
C ARG A 117 2.27 9.64 -1.64
N HIS A 118 1.87 10.45 -0.66
CA HIS A 118 0.83 10.10 0.31
C HIS A 118 -0.55 10.50 -0.20
N VAL A 119 -1.54 9.59 -0.12
CA VAL A 119 -2.93 9.82 -0.53
C VAL A 119 -3.87 9.43 0.60
N PHE A 120 -4.84 10.29 0.91
CA PHE A 120 -5.80 10.07 1.98
C PHE A 120 -7.21 9.89 1.42
N GLU A 121 -7.92 8.88 1.93
CA GLU A 121 -9.33 8.65 1.63
C GLU A 121 -10.13 8.74 2.94
N PHE A 122 -11.06 9.71 2.98
CA PHE A 122 -11.98 9.93 4.09
C PHE A 122 -13.31 9.26 3.79
N ARG A 123 -13.95 8.67 4.81
CA ARG A 123 -15.21 7.92 4.68
C ARG A 123 -16.29 8.45 5.61
#